data_AF-A0A3R9KR22-F1
#
_entry.id   AF-A0A3R9KR22-F1
#
_cell.length_a   1.000
_cell.length_b   1.000
_cell.length_c   1.000
_cell.angle_alpha   90.00
_cell.angle_beta   90.00
_cell.angle_gamma   90.00
#
_symmetry.space_group_name_H-M   'P 1'
#
loop_
_entity.id
_entity.type
_entity.pdbx_description
1 polymer ?
#
loop_
_entity_poly.entity_id
_entity_poly.type
_entity_poly.pdbx_seq_one_letter_code
_entity_poly.pdbx_strand_id
1 'polypeptide(L)'
;MEEILCIGCGATIQTTDKAGLGFTPQSALEKGLETGEVYCQRCFRLRHYNEITDVQLTDDDFLKLLHEVGDSDALVVNVIDIFDFNGSVIPGLPRFVSGNDVLLVGNKKDILPKSVKPGKISQWLMERAHEEGLRPVDVVLTSAQNKHAIKEVIDKIEHYRKGRDVYVVGVTNVGKSTLINAIIQEITGDQNVITTSRFPGTTLDKIEIPLDDGSYIYDTPGIIHRHQMAHYLTAKNLKYVSPKKEIKPKTYQLNPEQTLFLGGLGRFDFITGEKQGFTAFFDNELKLHRTKLEGASAFYDKHLGTLLTPPNSKEKEDFPKLVEHVFTIKDKTDLVISGLGWIRVTGTAKVAVWAPEGVAVVARKAII
;
A
#
# COMPACT_ATOMS: atom_id res chain seq x y z
N MET A 1 3.93 23.00 34.79
CA MET A 1 3.86 21.53 34.86
C MET A 1 4.95 21.02 33.96
N GLU A 2 5.84 20.18 34.47
CA GLU A 2 6.87 19.55 33.63
C GLU A 2 6.18 18.77 32.51
N GLU A 3 6.63 18.99 31.27
CA GLU A 3 6.14 18.23 30.13
C GLU A 3 6.62 16.79 30.25
N ILE A 4 5.67 15.86 30.45
CA ILE A 4 5.98 14.44 30.51
C ILE A 4 6.21 13.97 29.07
N LEU A 5 7.41 13.52 28.77
CA LEU A 5 7.79 13.03 27.44
C LEU A 5 7.72 11.50 27.41
N CYS A 6 7.26 10.96 26.29
CA CYS A 6 7.31 9.53 26.05
C CYS A 6 8.77 9.06 25.95
N ILE A 7 9.13 7.99 26.65
CA ILE A 7 10.51 7.46 26.62
C ILE A 7 10.86 6.85 25.24
N GLY A 8 9.87 6.30 24.54
CA GLY A 8 10.07 5.77 23.19
C GLY A 8 10.28 6.89 22.15
N CYS A 9 9.27 7.71 21.93
CA CYS A 9 9.24 8.67 20.83
C CYS A 9 9.55 10.12 21.21
N GLY A 10 9.79 10.39 22.49
CA GLY A 10 9.94 11.75 23.04
C GLY A 10 8.68 12.61 23.02
N ALA A 11 7.54 12.13 22.50
CA ALA A 11 6.34 12.97 22.30
C ALA A 11 5.77 13.44 23.64
N THR A 12 5.29 14.69 23.70
CA THR A 12 4.59 15.21 24.88
C THR A 12 3.35 14.37 25.13
N ILE A 13 3.28 13.75 26.30
CA ILE A 13 2.20 12.86 26.67
C ILE A 13 0.92 13.67 26.87
N GLN A 14 -0.17 13.17 26.29
CA GLN A 14 -1.51 13.71 26.46
C GLN A 14 -2.53 12.57 26.60
N THR A 15 -3.67 12.85 27.22
CA THR A 15 -4.70 11.85 27.54
C THR A 15 -6.07 12.21 26.96
N THR A 16 -6.15 13.24 26.11
CA THR A 16 -7.39 13.86 25.63
C THR A 16 -7.74 13.46 24.21
N ASP A 17 -6.78 13.51 23.28
CA ASP A 17 -7.00 13.21 21.86
C ASP A 17 -6.46 11.82 21.50
N LYS A 18 -7.36 10.84 21.33
CA LYS A 18 -7.00 9.46 20.96
C LYS A 18 -6.27 9.33 19.63
N ALA A 19 -6.49 10.24 18.69
CA ALA A 19 -5.85 10.22 17.37
C ALA A 19 -4.57 11.07 17.32
N GLY A 20 -4.38 11.93 18.32
CA GLY A 20 -3.24 12.83 18.42
C GLY A 20 -1.95 12.12 18.88
N LEU A 21 -0.81 12.71 18.52
CA LEU A 21 0.50 12.25 18.96
C LEU A 21 0.61 12.33 20.50
N GLY A 22 1.41 11.42 21.07
CA GLY A 22 1.63 11.36 22.52
C GLY A 22 0.42 10.86 23.33
N PHE A 23 -0.67 10.44 22.67
CA PHE A 23 -1.83 9.92 23.38
C PHE A 23 -1.46 8.71 24.23
N THR A 24 -1.86 8.69 25.49
CA THR A 24 -1.87 7.50 26.33
C THR A 24 -3.13 7.50 27.20
N PRO A 25 -3.78 6.36 27.49
CA PRO A 25 -4.89 6.33 28.43
C PRO A 25 -4.47 6.84 29.81
N GLN A 26 -5.34 7.58 30.51
CA GLN A 26 -5.06 8.11 31.85
C GLN A 26 -4.54 7.03 32.82
N SER A 27 -5.12 5.84 32.78
CA SER A 27 -4.70 4.69 33.60
C SER A 27 -3.31 4.14 33.26
N ALA A 28 -2.86 4.31 32.02
CA ALA A 28 -1.51 3.93 31.59
C ALA A 28 -0.49 5.02 31.96
N LEU A 29 -0.90 6.30 31.95
CA LEU A 29 -0.08 7.41 32.43
C LEU A 29 0.22 7.27 33.93
N GLU A 30 -0.80 7.03 34.74
CA GLU A 30 -0.66 6.86 36.19
C GLU A 30 0.30 5.72 36.53
N LYS A 31 0.15 4.56 35.88
CA LYS A 31 1.07 3.43 36.03
C LYS A 31 2.48 3.74 35.54
N GLY A 32 2.61 4.42 34.40
CA GLY A 32 3.91 4.80 33.84
C GLY A 32 4.65 5.80 34.71
N LEU A 33 3.95 6.68 35.42
CA LEU A 33 4.52 7.61 36.38
C LEU A 33 5.02 6.90 37.65
N GLU A 34 4.33 5.85 38.10
CA GLU A 34 4.77 5.02 39.23
C GLU A 34 6.04 4.21 38.90
N THR A 35 6.13 3.67 37.68
CA THR A 35 7.29 2.86 37.25
C THR A 35 8.43 3.69 36.68
N GLY A 36 8.21 4.98 36.42
CA GLY A 36 9.14 5.83 35.66
C GLY A 36 9.22 5.49 34.17
N GLU A 37 8.36 4.59 33.68
CA GLU A 37 8.31 4.13 32.29
C GLU A 37 7.04 4.61 31.58
N VAL A 38 7.02 5.88 31.13
CA VAL A 38 5.87 6.45 30.41
C VAL A 38 5.99 6.26 28.90
N TYR A 39 5.07 5.48 28.33
CA TYR A 39 4.92 5.30 26.89
C TYR A 39 3.60 5.90 26.38
N CYS A 40 3.66 6.53 25.20
CA CYS A 40 2.45 6.80 24.44
C CYS A 40 1.88 5.48 23.91
N GLN A 41 0.60 5.48 23.55
CA GLN A 41 -0.12 4.32 23.03
C GLN A 41 0.59 3.70 21.83
N ARG A 42 1.18 4.52 20.95
CA ARG A 42 1.95 4.04 19.79
C ARG A 42 3.20 3.26 20.24
N CYS A 43 4.07 3.85 21.06
CA CYS A 43 5.28 3.19 21.56
C CYS A 43 4.96 1.96 22.40
N PHE A 44 3.89 2.02 23.21
CA PHE A 44 3.43 0.90 24.00
C PHE A 44 3.00 -0.27 23.10
N ARG A 45 2.20 0.00 22.06
CA ARG A 45 1.75 -1.03 21.10
C ARG A 45 2.89 -1.55 20.24
N LEU A 46 3.82 -0.69 19.87
CA LEU A 46 5.04 -1.11 19.18
C LEU A 46 5.84 -2.08 20.05
N ARG A 47 6.10 -1.74 21.32
CA ARG A 47 6.93 -2.55 22.22
C ARG A 47 6.29 -3.87 22.64
N HIS A 48 4.97 -3.90 22.86
CA HIS A 48 4.28 -5.08 23.39
C HIS A 48 3.63 -5.95 22.31
N TYR A 49 3.26 -5.35 21.18
CA TYR A 49 2.51 -6.02 20.12
C TYR A 49 3.21 -5.96 18.75
N ASN A 50 4.39 -5.33 18.63
CA ASN A 50 5.05 -5.05 17.35
C ASN A 50 4.11 -4.36 16.34
N GLU A 51 3.18 -3.56 16.84
CA GLU A 51 2.13 -2.94 16.01
C GLU A 51 2.52 -1.50 15.65
N ILE A 52 2.90 -1.31 14.40
CA ILE A 52 3.26 0.00 13.83
C ILE A 52 1.95 0.75 13.51
N THR A 53 1.75 1.90 14.18
CA THR A 53 0.61 2.79 13.91
C THR A 53 1.01 3.85 12.89
N ASP A 54 0.19 4.06 11.85
CA ASP A 54 0.44 5.03 10.79
C ASP A 54 0.29 6.47 11.30
N VAL A 55 1.25 7.34 10.97
CA VAL A 55 1.20 8.77 11.25
C VAL A 55 0.74 9.49 9.98
N GLN A 56 -0.19 10.43 10.11
CA GLN A 56 -0.54 11.30 8.99
C GLN A 56 0.61 12.29 8.76
N LEU A 57 1.38 12.06 7.71
CA LEU A 57 2.44 12.95 7.22
C LEU A 57 1.85 14.15 6.49
N THR A 58 2.42 15.33 6.71
CA THR A 58 2.24 16.47 5.79
C THR A 58 3.17 16.31 4.58
N ASP A 59 2.85 16.96 3.46
CA ASP A 59 3.67 16.91 2.24
C ASP A 59 5.09 17.50 2.50
N ASP A 60 5.21 18.50 3.38
CA ASP A 60 6.48 19.13 3.74
C ASP A 60 7.37 18.21 4.58
N ASP A 61 6.80 17.51 5.56
CA ASP A 61 7.55 16.55 6.37
C ASP A 61 8.05 15.37 5.52
N PHE A 62 7.25 14.98 4.54
CA PHE A 62 7.62 13.97 3.55
C PHE A 62 8.81 14.42 2.68
N LEU A 63 8.81 15.66 2.18
CA LEU A 63 9.94 16.18 1.40
C LEU A 63 11.23 16.21 2.21
N LYS A 64 11.16 16.63 3.48
CA LYS A 64 12.33 16.61 4.38
C LYS A 64 12.88 15.20 4.57
N LEU A 65 12.00 14.22 4.78
CA LEU A 65 12.40 12.82 4.91
C LEU A 65 13.08 12.29 3.64
N LEU A 66 12.55 12.61 2.46
CA LEU A 66 13.17 12.23 1.20
C LEU A 66 14.52 12.90 0.97
N HIS A 67 14.68 14.16 1.38
CA HIS A 67 15.98 14.83 1.35
C HIS A 67 17.01 14.15 2.24
N GLU A 68 16.66 13.78 3.48
CA GLU A 68 17.57 13.06 4.38
C GLU A 68 18.01 11.71 3.80
N VAL A 69 17.06 10.94 3.26
CA VAL A 69 17.36 9.67 2.58
C VAL A 69 18.30 9.91 1.40
N GLY A 70 18.06 10.96 0.62
CA GLY A 70 18.86 11.32 -0.55
C GLY A 70 20.28 11.77 -0.22
N ASP A 71 20.47 12.50 0.88
CA ASP A 71 21.77 13.02 1.32
C ASP A 71 22.64 11.95 2.03
N SER A 72 22.03 10.83 2.46
CA SER A 72 22.75 9.68 3.00
C SER A 72 23.40 8.83 1.90
N ASP A 73 24.55 8.19 2.17
CA ASP A 73 25.09 7.09 1.35
C ASP A 73 24.58 5.76 1.90
N ALA A 74 23.44 5.32 1.39
CA ALA A 74 22.67 4.20 1.91
C ALA A 74 22.05 3.35 0.79
N LEU A 75 21.57 2.15 1.16
CA LEU A 75 20.68 1.38 0.31
C LEU A 75 19.23 1.81 0.56
N VAL A 76 18.51 2.21 -0.47
CA VAL A 76 17.08 2.49 -0.38
C VAL A 76 16.29 1.25 -0.78
N VAL A 77 15.55 0.68 0.16
CA VAL A 77 14.63 -0.44 -0.07
C VAL A 77 13.23 0.13 -0.32
N ASN A 78 12.80 0.17 -1.57
CA ASN A 78 11.49 0.67 -1.96
C ASN A 78 10.46 -0.47 -2.02
N VAL A 79 9.51 -0.48 -1.08
CA VAL A 79 8.47 -1.51 -0.97
C VAL A 79 7.23 -1.10 -1.74
N ILE A 80 6.80 -1.95 -2.67
CA ILE A 80 5.63 -1.72 -3.51
C ILE A 80 4.65 -2.91 -3.46
N ASP A 81 3.36 -2.64 -3.63
CA ASP A 81 2.36 -3.68 -3.84
C ASP A 81 2.34 -4.09 -5.33
N ILE A 82 2.53 -5.37 -5.62
CA ILE A 82 2.50 -5.89 -7.00
C ILE A 82 1.14 -5.63 -7.68
N PHE A 83 0.05 -5.63 -6.92
CA PHE A 83 -1.31 -5.49 -7.44
C PHE A 83 -1.65 -4.03 -7.72
N ASP A 84 -1.05 -3.12 -6.96
CA ASP A 84 -1.29 -1.67 -7.04
C ASP A 84 0.02 -0.89 -7.23
N PHE A 85 0.79 -1.25 -8.26
CA PHE A 85 2.06 -0.57 -8.56
C PHE A 85 1.88 0.94 -8.66
N ASN A 86 0.91 1.42 -9.46
CA ASN A 86 0.68 2.85 -9.65
C ASN A 86 0.26 3.56 -8.35
N GLY A 87 -0.53 2.92 -7.49
CA GLY A 87 -0.80 3.44 -6.15
C GLY A 87 0.40 3.36 -5.22
N SER A 88 1.37 2.48 -5.49
CA SER A 88 2.58 2.25 -4.68
C SER A 88 3.77 3.12 -5.04
N VAL A 89 3.76 3.78 -6.20
CA VAL A 89 4.85 4.65 -6.64
C VAL A 89 4.85 5.91 -5.77
N ILE A 90 6.01 6.21 -5.19
CA ILE A 90 6.23 7.43 -4.42
C ILE A 90 6.58 8.58 -5.39
N PRO A 91 5.78 9.64 -5.50
CA PRO A 91 6.01 10.74 -6.43
C PRO A 91 7.31 11.46 -6.08
N GLY A 92 8.12 11.74 -7.09
CA GLY A 92 9.38 12.46 -6.92
C GLY A 92 10.52 11.64 -6.34
N LEU A 93 10.27 10.43 -5.79
CA LEU A 93 11.30 9.56 -5.20
C LEU A 93 12.56 9.45 -6.08
N PRO A 94 12.47 9.21 -7.41
CA PRO A 94 13.67 9.09 -8.26
C PRO A 94 14.62 10.29 -8.21
N ARG A 95 14.09 11.50 -7.96
CA ARG A 95 14.92 12.72 -7.86
C ARG A 95 15.74 12.72 -6.58
N PHE A 96 15.15 12.28 -5.48
CA PHE A 96 15.77 12.29 -4.16
C PHE A 96 16.76 11.14 -3.98
N VAL A 97 16.46 9.96 -4.51
CA VAL A 97 17.31 8.77 -4.33
C VAL A 97 18.36 8.61 -5.44
N SER A 98 18.57 9.63 -6.28
CA SER A 98 19.45 9.53 -7.46
C SER A 98 20.93 9.25 -7.14
N GLY A 99 21.39 9.58 -5.93
CA GLY A 99 22.73 9.25 -5.43
C GLY A 99 22.83 7.88 -4.75
N ASN A 100 21.72 7.18 -4.52
CA ASN A 100 21.64 5.97 -3.73
C ASN A 100 21.26 4.75 -4.58
N ASP A 101 21.75 3.58 -4.18
CA ASP A 101 21.30 2.33 -4.77
C ASP A 101 19.87 2.03 -4.31
N VAL A 102 18.98 1.68 -5.24
CA VAL A 102 17.59 1.36 -4.92
C VAL A 102 17.30 -0.12 -5.15
N LEU A 103 16.92 -0.85 -4.11
CA LEU A 103 16.38 -2.20 -4.21
C LEU A 103 14.84 -2.13 -4.24
N LEU A 104 14.22 -2.63 -5.31
CA LEU A 104 12.76 -2.66 -5.41
C LEU A 104 12.22 -3.98 -4.85
N VAL A 105 11.32 -3.89 -3.87
CA VAL A 105 10.70 -5.05 -3.22
C VAL A 105 9.22 -5.12 -3.60
N GLY A 106 8.88 -6.06 -4.48
CA GLY A 106 7.50 -6.40 -4.83
C GLY A 106 6.86 -7.27 -3.77
N ASN A 107 6.03 -6.70 -2.90
CA ASN A 107 5.36 -7.41 -1.81
C ASN A 107 4.04 -8.06 -2.25
N LYS A 108 3.50 -8.92 -1.39
CA LYS A 108 2.22 -9.65 -1.57
C LYS A 108 2.24 -10.67 -2.72
N LYS A 109 3.40 -11.25 -3.03
CA LYS A 109 3.56 -12.31 -4.05
C LYS A 109 2.61 -13.49 -3.84
N ASP A 110 2.24 -13.79 -2.59
CA ASP A 110 1.31 -14.87 -2.22
C ASP A 110 -0.11 -14.69 -2.78
N ILE A 111 -0.49 -13.47 -3.13
CA ILE A 111 -1.79 -13.15 -3.72
C ILE A 111 -1.81 -13.50 -5.22
N LEU A 112 -0.65 -13.64 -5.87
CA LEU A 112 -0.58 -13.88 -7.32
C LEU A 112 -1.16 -15.25 -7.65
N PRO A 113 -1.93 -15.37 -8.76
CA PRO A 113 -2.37 -16.67 -9.23
C PRO A 113 -1.18 -17.59 -9.46
N LYS A 114 -1.28 -18.85 -9.05
CA LYS A 114 -0.17 -19.83 -9.18
C LYS A 114 0.33 -20.05 -10.61
N SER A 115 -0.46 -19.69 -11.61
CA SER A 115 -0.09 -19.75 -13.03
C SER A 115 0.93 -18.68 -13.44
N VAL A 116 1.11 -17.64 -12.63
CA VAL A 116 1.99 -16.51 -12.92
C VAL A 116 3.42 -16.84 -12.54
N LYS A 117 4.34 -16.73 -13.52
CA LYS A 117 5.76 -16.97 -13.29
C LYS A 117 6.41 -15.77 -12.57
N PRO A 118 7.09 -15.96 -11.42
CA PRO A 118 7.72 -14.87 -10.67
C PRO A 118 8.66 -14.01 -11.52
N GLY A 119 9.52 -14.62 -12.35
CA GLY A 119 10.46 -13.87 -13.20
C GLY A 119 9.79 -12.89 -14.17
N LYS A 120 8.58 -13.20 -14.67
CA LYS A 120 7.81 -12.26 -15.51
C LYS A 120 7.36 -11.03 -14.71
N ILE A 121 7.03 -11.22 -13.44
CA ILE A 121 6.60 -10.14 -12.55
C ILE A 121 7.78 -9.26 -12.16
N SER A 122 8.94 -9.85 -11.85
CA SER A 122 10.18 -9.08 -11.60
C SER A 122 10.55 -8.23 -12.82
N GLN A 123 10.51 -8.81 -14.03
CA GLN A 123 10.76 -8.07 -15.26
C GLN A 123 9.73 -6.95 -15.47
N TRP A 124 8.45 -7.23 -15.28
CA TRP A 124 7.39 -6.23 -15.43
C TRP A 124 7.56 -5.07 -14.43
N LEU A 125 7.91 -5.37 -13.17
CA LEU A 125 8.20 -4.36 -12.15
C LEU A 125 9.42 -3.52 -12.51
N MET A 126 10.48 -4.14 -13.05
CA MET A 126 11.67 -3.44 -13.54
C MET A 126 11.31 -2.46 -14.66
N GLU A 127 10.57 -2.93 -15.67
CA GLU A 127 10.10 -2.10 -16.80
C GLU A 127 9.24 -0.92 -16.31
N ARG A 128 8.31 -1.18 -15.37
CA ARG A 128 7.45 -0.15 -14.79
C ARG A 128 8.21 0.87 -13.95
N ALA A 129 9.13 0.41 -13.10
CA ALA A 129 10.02 1.29 -12.36
C ALA A 129 10.79 2.20 -13.32
N HIS A 130 11.26 1.64 -14.44
CA HIS A 130 11.97 2.41 -15.44
C HIS A 130 11.13 3.49 -16.13
N GLU A 131 9.87 3.21 -16.42
CA GLU A 131 8.94 4.18 -16.99
C GLU A 131 8.65 5.35 -16.04
N GLU A 132 8.62 5.08 -14.73
CA GLU A 132 8.47 6.10 -13.69
C GLU A 132 9.80 6.83 -13.36
N GLY A 133 10.88 6.53 -14.09
CA GLY A 133 12.19 7.15 -13.91
C GLY A 133 13.02 6.57 -12.76
N LEU A 134 12.52 5.55 -12.06
CA LEU A 134 13.29 4.81 -11.06
C LEU A 134 14.21 3.80 -11.75
N ARG A 135 15.43 3.64 -11.25
CA ARG A 135 16.43 2.71 -11.79
C ARG A 135 16.93 1.80 -10.67
N PRO A 136 16.13 0.80 -10.27
CA PRO A 136 16.53 -0.08 -9.18
C PRO A 136 17.70 -0.98 -9.62
N VAL A 137 18.60 -1.29 -8.69
CA VAL A 137 19.72 -2.21 -8.92
C VAL A 137 19.25 -3.65 -9.09
N ASP A 138 18.12 -3.99 -8.47
CA ASP A 138 17.49 -5.31 -8.55
C ASP A 138 16.00 -5.24 -8.15
N VAL A 139 15.26 -6.30 -8.48
CA VAL A 139 13.85 -6.48 -8.09
C VAL A 139 13.68 -7.84 -7.41
N VAL A 140 13.27 -7.82 -6.14
CA VAL A 140 12.96 -9.03 -5.36
C VAL A 140 11.46 -9.12 -5.09
N LEU A 141 10.88 -10.30 -5.25
CA LEU A 141 9.47 -10.54 -4.94
C LEU A 141 9.35 -11.26 -3.61
N THR A 142 8.55 -10.69 -2.71
CA THR A 142 8.40 -11.23 -1.37
C THR A 142 6.93 -11.39 -0.95
N SER A 143 6.76 -12.16 0.11
CA SER A 143 5.53 -12.22 0.90
C SER A 143 5.95 -12.18 2.35
N ALA A 144 5.50 -11.16 3.09
CA ALA A 144 5.86 -10.99 4.49
C ALA A 144 5.44 -12.18 5.38
N GLN A 145 4.56 -13.06 4.88
CA GLN A 145 4.13 -14.28 5.59
C GLN A 145 5.06 -15.48 5.33
N ASN A 146 5.98 -15.39 4.35
CA ASN A 146 6.84 -16.49 3.93
C ASN A 146 8.29 -16.26 4.35
N LYS A 147 8.75 -16.97 5.39
CA LYS A 147 10.12 -16.87 5.92
C LYS A 147 11.22 -17.04 4.87
N HIS A 148 11.07 -17.97 3.92
CA HIS A 148 12.08 -18.15 2.87
C HIS A 148 12.17 -16.91 1.96
N ALA A 149 11.04 -16.30 1.63
CA ALA A 149 11.02 -15.08 0.83
C ALA A 149 11.63 -13.89 1.59
N ILE A 150 11.49 -13.86 2.93
CA ILE A 150 12.14 -12.85 3.76
C ILE A 150 13.66 -13.03 3.80
N LYS A 151 14.16 -14.26 3.91
CA LYS A 151 15.61 -14.55 3.81
C LYS A 151 16.20 -14.06 2.49
N GLU A 152 15.52 -14.33 1.38
CA GLU A 152 15.95 -13.86 0.06
C GLU A 152 16.02 -12.31 -0.01
N VAL A 153 15.08 -11.61 0.64
CA VAL A 153 15.14 -10.14 0.76
C VAL A 153 16.33 -9.70 1.60
N ILE A 154 16.58 -10.34 2.75
CA ILE A 154 17.70 -10.02 3.64
C ILE A 154 19.04 -10.23 2.92
N ASP A 155 19.20 -11.37 2.23
CA ASP A 155 20.42 -11.68 1.46
C ASP A 155 20.69 -10.63 0.36
N LYS A 156 19.63 -10.15 -0.30
CA LYS A 156 19.72 -9.10 -1.32
C LYS A 156 20.05 -7.74 -0.69
N ILE A 157 19.44 -7.40 0.43
CA ILE A 157 19.76 -6.18 1.19
C ILE A 157 21.25 -6.20 1.58
N GLU A 158 21.74 -7.30 2.15
CA GLU A 158 23.14 -7.45 2.55
C GLU A 158 24.09 -7.30 1.35
N HIS A 159 23.76 -7.96 0.24
CA HIS A 159 24.56 -7.90 -0.99
C HIS A 159 24.69 -6.48 -1.56
N TYR A 160 23.59 -5.71 -1.60
CA TYR A 160 23.59 -4.38 -2.21
C TYR A 160 23.93 -3.25 -1.24
N ARG A 161 23.72 -3.41 0.07
CA ARG A 161 24.07 -2.37 1.05
C ARG A 161 25.57 -2.22 1.20
N LYS A 162 26.35 -3.30 1.06
CA LYS A 162 27.82 -3.27 1.13
C LYS A 162 28.34 -2.58 2.41
N GLY A 163 27.75 -2.87 3.57
CA GLY A 163 28.10 -2.25 4.85
C GLY A 163 27.45 -0.88 5.13
N ARG A 164 26.68 -0.32 4.19
CA ARG A 164 25.95 0.95 4.38
C ARG A 164 24.64 0.74 5.14
N ASP A 165 24.10 1.85 5.66
CA ASP A 165 22.76 1.90 6.22
C ASP A 165 21.68 1.57 5.17
N VAL A 166 20.49 1.22 5.65
CA VAL A 166 19.36 0.84 4.81
C VAL A 166 18.14 1.67 5.16
N TYR A 167 17.55 2.37 4.19
CA TYR A 167 16.28 3.08 4.37
C TYR A 167 15.15 2.32 3.70
N VAL A 168 14.16 1.90 4.49
CA VAL A 168 12.95 1.24 3.96
C VAL A 168 11.88 2.29 3.73
N VAL A 169 11.51 2.50 2.46
CA VAL A 169 10.50 3.46 2.02
C VAL A 169 9.33 2.75 1.34
N GLY A 170 8.14 3.34 1.42
CA GLY A 170 6.94 2.82 0.78
C GLY A 170 5.70 3.63 1.13
N VAL A 171 4.69 3.63 0.26
CA VAL A 171 3.39 4.23 0.60
C VAL A 171 2.67 3.38 1.65
N THR A 172 1.63 3.94 2.28
CA THR A 172 0.78 3.20 3.22
C THR A 172 0.14 1.98 2.56
N ASN A 173 -0.08 0.91 3.33
CA ASN A 173 -0.79 -0.30 2.89
C ASN A 173 -0.06 -1.20 1.85
N VAL A 174 1.18 -0.90 1.46
CA VAL A 174 2.04 -1.82 0.66
C VAL A 174 2.56 -3.01 1.47
N GLY A 175 2.45 -2.95 2.81
CA GLY A 175 2.93 -3.97 3.73
C GLY A 175 4.38 -3.78 4.20
N LYS A 176 4.91 -2.55 4.11
CA LYS A 176 6.22 -2.15 4.67
C LYS A 176 6.39 -2.56 6.14
N SER A 177 5.45 -2.18 7.00
CA SER A 177 5.47 -2.52 8.43
C SER A 177 5.49 -4.03 8.68
N THR A 178 4.72 -4.81 7.90
CA THR A 178 4.72 -6.27 8.01
C THR A 178 6.04 -6.88 7.54
N LEU A 179 6.62 -6.34 6.47
CA LEU A 179 7.93 -6.77 5.96
C LEU A 179 9.03 -6.50 6.98
N ILE A 180 9.06 -5.31 7.57
CA ILE A 180 10.05 -4.92 8.57
C ILE A 180 9.94 -5.80 9.81
N ASN A 181 8.73 -6.02 10.32
CA ASN A 181 8.52 -6.93 11.45
C ASN A 181 9.03 -8.35 11.14
N ALA A 182 8.83 -8.83 9.92
CA ALA A 182 9.31 -10.15 9.52
C ALA A 182 10.86 -10.19 9.39
N ILE A 183 11.48 -9.10 8.91
CA ILE A 183 12.94 -8.96 8.86
C ILE A 183 13.52 -8.94 10.28
N ILE A 184 12.96 -8.14 11.20
CA ILE A 184 13.39 -8.08 12.60
C ILE A 184 13.35 -9.47 13.22
N GLN A 185 12.22 -10.17 13.11
CA GLN A 185 12.06 -11.52 13.66
C GLN A 185 13.09 -12.52 13.13
N GLU A 186 13.49 -12.39 11.87
CA GLU A 186 14.46 -13.30 11.24
C GLU A 186 15.91 -12.96 11.61
N ILE A 187 16.23 -11.67 11.81
CA ILE A 187 17.59 -11.22 12.19
C ILE A 187 17.84 -11.40 13.69
N THR A 188 16.96 -10.90 14.56
CA THR A 188 17.24 -10.81 16.00
C THR A 188 16.82 -12.03 16.79
N GLY A 189 15.92 -12.87 16.26
CA GLY A 189 15.33 -14.02 16.97
C GLY A 189 14.48 -13.66 18.22
N ASP A 190 14.61 -12.44 18.74
CA ASP A 190 14.04 -11.91 19.98
C ASP A 190 13.35 -10.54 19.75
N GLN A 191 12.33 -10.24 20.56
CA GLN A 191 11.39 -9.12 20.36
C GLN A 191 11.87 -7.74 20.85
N ASN A 192 13.10 -7.61 21.37
CA ASN A 192 13.48 -6.47 22.24
C ASN A 192 14.60 -5.55 21.71
N VAL A 193 14.94 -5.58 20.42
CA VAL A 193 16.04 -4.74 19.86
C VAL A 193 15.48 -3.67 18.91
N ILE A 194 14.52 -2.88 19.40
CA ILE A 194 13.94 -1.78 18.62
C ILE A 194 14.17 -0.48 19.39
N THR A 195 14.90 0.45 18.79
CA THR A 195 15.01 1.82 19.29
C THR A 195 14.23 2.76 18.38
N THR A 196 13.46 3.66 18.98
CA THR A 196 12.73 4.71 18.26
C THR A 196 13.51 6.01 18.39
N SER A 197 13.81 6.66 17.28
CA SER A 197 14.48 7.96 17.22
C SER A 197 13.60 8.96 16.47
N ARG A 198 13.89 10.25 16.59
CA ARG A 198 13.18 11.31 15.88
C ARG A 198 13.95 11.75 14.65
N PHE A 199 13.25 11.98 13.54
CA PHE A 199 13.79 12.73 12.42
C PHE A 199 14.15 14.16 12.86
N PRO A 200 15.39 14.64 12.66
CA PRO A 200 15.80 15.99 13.04
C PRO A 200 14.87 17.06 12.48
N GLY A 201 14.29 17.88 13.37
CA GLY A 201 13.39 18.98 12.97
C GLY A 201 11.97 18.57 12.55
N THR A 202 11.53 17.34 12.84
CA THR A 202 10.15 16.89 12.63
C THR A 202 9.60 16.11 13.85
N THR A 203 8.29 15.86 13.88
CA THR A 203 7.61 15.04 14.90
C THR A 203 7.49 13.56 14.50
N LEU A 204 8.23 13.13 13.49
CA LEU A 204 8.17 11.77 12.94
C LEU A 204 9.13 10.83 13.65
N ASP A 205 8.57 9.72 14.13
CA ASP A 205 9.35 8.64 14.74
C ASP A 205 9.88 7.69 13.67
N LYS A 206 11.21 7.56 13.61
CA LYS A 206 11.97 6.58 12.84
C LYS A 206 12.22 5.37 13.73
N ILE A 207 12.13 4.18 13.15
CA ILE A 207 12.54 2.95 13.85
C ILE A 207 13.95 2.59 13.37
N GLU A 208 14.85 2.37 14.31
CA GLU A 208 16.23 1.97 14.04
C GLU A 208 16.42 0.52 14.49
N ILE A 209 16.87 -0.31 13.55
CA ILE A 209 17.16 -1.72 13.79
C ILE A 209 18.66 -1.88 13.59
N PRO A 210 19.45 -2.08 14.66
CA PRO A 210 20.89 -2.22 14.54
C PRO A 210 21.25 -3.53 13.81
N LEU A 211 22.27 -3.45 12.97
CA LEU A 211 22.94 -4.59 12.34
C LEU A 211 24.27 -4.88 13.05
N ASP A 212 24.77 -6.11 12.89
CA ASP A 212 25.96 -6.61 13.62
C ASP A 212 27.25 -5.81 13.32
N ASP A 213 27.30 -5.10 12.19
CA ASP A 213 28.44 -4.30 11.75
C ASP A 213 28.38 -2.83 12.19
N GLY A 214 27.40 -2.46 13.01
CA GLY A 214 27.19 -1.10 13.50
C GLY A 214 26.43 -0.17 12.55
N SER A 215 25.94 -0.69 11.41
CA SER A 215 24.98 0.00 10.55
C SER A 215 23.53 -0.25 10.99
N TYR A 216 22.58 0.44 10.39
CA TYR A 216 21.17 0.38 10.78
C TYR A 216 20.23 0.17 9.60
N ILE A 217 19.13 -0.56 9.86
CA ILE A 217 17.92 -0.51 9.03
C ILE A 217 16.96 0.52 9.64
N TYR A 218 16.56 1.45 8.81
CA TYR A 218 15.72 2.57 9.15
C TYR A 218 14.31 2.40 8.56
N ASP A 219 13.31 2.27 9.43
CA ASP A 219 11.91 2.36 8.99
C ASP A 219 11.49 3.82 8.84
N THR A 220 11.07 4.19 7.64
CA THR A 220 10.47 5.50 7.37
C THR A 220 8.95 5.43 7.53
N PRO A 221 8.26 6.44 8.08
CA PRO A 221 6.80 6.45 8.10
C PRO A 221 6.19 6.25 6.69
N GLY A 222 5.10 5.48 6.62
CA GLY A 222 4.45 5.17 5.35
C GLY A 222 3.78 6.39 4.71
N ILE A 223 3.96 6.57 3.40
CA ILE A 223 3.48 7.76 2.68
C ILE A 223 2.01 7.59 2.28
N ILE A 224 1.13 8.48 2.71
CA ILE A 224 -0.31 8.43 2.41
C ILE A 224 -0.55 8.94 1.00
N HIS A 225 -0.97 8.05 0.10
CA HIS A 225 -1.20 8.39 -1.30
C HIS A 225 -2.66 8.71 -1.59
N ARG A 226 -3.09 9.98 -1.52
CA ARG A 226 -4.52 10.41 -1.57
C ARG A 226 -5.35 9.81 -2.72
N HIS A 227 -4.70 9.36 -3.80
CA HIS A 227 -5.33 8.74 -4.96
C HIS A 227 -5.65 7.23 -4.84
N GLN A 228 -5.35 6.59 -3.69
CA GLN A 228 -5.71 5.18 -3.46
C GLN A 228 -7.15 5.04 -2.95
N MET A 229 -7.84 3.99 -3.42
CA MET A 229 -9.16 3.60 -2.92
C MET A 229 -9.20 3.45 -1.39
N ALA A 230 -8.10 3.04 -0.76
CA ALA A 230 -7.99 2.87 0.68
C ALA A 230 -8.36 4.13 1.49
N HIS A 231 -8.14 5.34 0.96
CA HIS A 231 -8.48 6.59 1.66
C HIS A 231 -9.98 6.83 1.78
N TYR A 232 -10.77 6.24 0.89
CA TYR A 232 -12.22 6.42 0.82
C TYR A 232 -12.99 5.28 1.48
N LEU A 233 -12.28 4.28 2.01
CA LEU A 233 -12.89 3.11 2.62
C LEU A 233 -12.75 3.14 4.13
N THR A 234 -13.82 2.73 4.81
CA THR A 234 -13.76 2.42 6.25
C THR A 234 -12.84 1.23 6.49
N ALA A 235 -12.29 1.13 7.71
CA ALA A 235 -11.39 0.02 8.09
C ALA A 235 -11.99 -1.37 7.81
N LYS A 236 -13.32 -1.52 7.90
CA LYS A 236 -14.03 -2.76 7.58
C LYS A 236 -13.98 -3.12 6.10
N ASN A 237 -13.95 -2.12 5.22
CA ASN A 237 -13.94 -2.27 3.77
C ASN A 237 -12.51 -2.31 3.20
N LEU A 238 -11.48 -1.98 3.98
CA LEU A 238 -10.07 -2.07 3.54
C LEU A 238 -9.67 -3.48 3.06
N LYS A 239 -10.36 -4.54 3.50
CA LYS A 239 -10.12 -5.90 3.02
C LYS A 239 -10.35 -6.08 1.51
N TYR A 240 -11.17 -5.24 0.87
CA TYR A 240 -11.46 -5.32 -0.56
C TYR A 240 -10.35 -4.70 -1.42
N VAL A 241 -9.55 -3.81 -0.84
CA VAL A 241 -8.40 -3.16 -1.48
C VAL A 241 -7.07 -3.83 -1.14
N SER A 242 -7.05 -4.61 -0.05
CA SER A 242 -5.92 -5.44 0.35
C SER A 242 -6.35 -6.89 0.52
N PRO A 243 -6.48 -7.65 -0.59
CA PRO A 243 -6.78 -9.08 -0.55
C PRO A 243 -5.79 -9.81 0.34
N LYS A 244 -6.25 -10.83 1.07
CA LYS A 244 -5.40 -11.65 1.97
C LYS A 244 -5.14 -13.06 1.44
N LYS A 245 -5.73 -13.41 0.31
CA LYS A 245 -5.71 -14.75 -0.30
C LYS A 245 -5.45 -14.60 -1.79
N GLU A 246 -4.94 -15.67 -2.40
CA GLU A 246 -4.79 -15.79 -3.86
C GLU A 246 -6.04 -15.29 -4.60
N ILE A 247 -5.87 -14.27 -5.45
CA ILE A 247 -6.97 -13.73 -6.27
C ILE A 247 -7.34 -14.78 -7.32
N LYS A 248 -8.62 -15.16 -7.35
CA LYS A 248 -9.13 -16.06 -8.39
C LYS A 248 -9.62 -15.24 -9.58
N PRO A 249 -9.00 -15.36 -10.77
CA PRO A 249 -9.46 -14.63 -11.95
C PRO A 249 -10.88 -15.05 -12.31
N LYS A 250 -11.79 -14.07 -12.46
CA LYS A 250 -13.20 -14.30 -12.85
C LYS A 250 -13.43 -13.77 -14.26
N THR A 251 -13.58 -14.65 -15.25
CA THR A 251 -13.83 -14.24 -16.64
C THR A 251 -15.33 -14.12 -16.94
N TYR A 252 -15.74 -12.96 -17.45
CA TYR A 252 -17.09 -12.69 -17.92
C TYR A 252 -17.07 -12.55 -19.44
N GLN A 253 -17.92 -13.33 -20.12
CA GLN A 253 -18.20 -13.12 -21.54
C GLN A 253 -19.26 -12.03 -21.65
N LEU A 254 -18.88 -10.88 -22.21
CA LEU A 254 -19.76 -9.72 -22.35
C LEU A 254 -20.06 -9.45 -23.82
N ASN A 255 -21.31 -9.07 -24.09
CA ASN A 255 -21.70 -8.39 -25.32
C ASN A 255 -21.52 -6.87 -25.13
N PRO A 256 -21.42 -6.10 -26.23
CA PRO A 256 -21.50 -4.64 -26.17
C PRO A 256 -22.74 -4.20 -25.39
N GLU A 257 -22.64 -3.02 -24.77
CA GLU A 257 -23.68 -2.43 -23.94
C GLU A 257 -24.01 -3.25 -22.69
N GLN A 258 -22.99 -3.88 -22.10
CA GLN A 258 -23.09 -4.54 -20.80
C GLN A 258 -22.18 -3.90 -19.77
N THR A 259 -22.62 -3.95 -18.52
CA THR A 259 -21.94 -3.35 -17.37
C THR A 259 -21.61 -4.41 -16.32
N LEU A 260 -20.46 -4.28 -15.68
CA LEU A 260 -20.06 -4.99 -14.47
C LEU A 260 -19.87 -3.99 -13.32
N PHE A 261 -20.67 -4.11 -12.27
CA PHE A 261 -20.46 -3.40 -11.02
C PHE A 261 -19.48 -4.16 -10.12
N LEU A 262 -18.59 -3.40 -9.48
CA LEU A 262 -17.55 -3.87 -8.56
C LEU A 262 -18.01 -3.62 -7.12
N GLY A 263 -19.05 -4.34 -6.69
CA GLY A 263 -19.87 -3.89 -5.56
C GLY A 263 -20.43 -2.50 -5.84
N GLY A 264 -20.32 -1.60 -4.87
CA GLY A 264 -20.54 -0.16 -5.05
C GLY A 264 -19.24 0.64 -5.22
N LEU A 265 -18.08 -0.01 -5.32
CA LEU A 265 -16.77 0.68 -5.34
C LEU A 265 -16.33 1.14 -6.73
N GLY A 266 -16.97 0.62 -7.77
CA GLY A 266 -16.64 0.98 -9.14
C GLY A 266 -17.57 0.30 -10.13
N ARG A 267 -17.43 0.67 -11.40
CA ARG A 267 -18.25 0.14 -12.49
C ARG A 267 -17.41 0.05 -13.76
N PHE A 268 -17.66 -0.97 -14.56
CA PHE A 268 -17.01 -1.20 -15.84
C PHE A 268 -18.09 -1.37 -16.92
N ASP A 269 -18.01 -0.56 -17.96
CA ASP A 269 -18.93 -0.55 -19.08
C ASP A 269 -18.22 -1.00 -20.35
N PHE A 270 -18.75 -2.02 -20.99
CA PHE A 270 -18.36 -2.40 -22.34
C PHE A 270 -19.22 -1.61 -23.34
N ILE A 271 -18.69 -0.51 -23.88
CA ILE A 271 -19.46 0.41 -24.73
C ILE A 271 -19.59 -0.15 -26.14
N THR A 272 -18.47 -0.41 -26.83
CA THR A 272 -18.48 -0.93 -28.20
C THR A 272 -17.34 -1.93 -28.44
N GLY A 273 -17.57 -2.92 -29.29
CA GLY A 273 -16.60 -3.94 -29.69
C GLY A 273 -17.29 -5.23 -30.10
N GLU A 274 -16.53 -6.30 -30.28
CA GLU A 274 -17.08 -7.64 -30.46
C GLU A 274 -17.24 -8.36 -29.12
N LYS A 275 -18.16 -9.33 -29.06
CA LYS A 275 -18.34 -10.19 -27.89
C LYS A 275 -17.00 -10.83 -27.52
N GLN A 276 -16.53 -10.56 -26.31
CA GLN A 276 -15.22 -11.02 -25.86
C GLN A 276 -15.19 -11.28 -24.35
N GLY A 277 -14.10 -11.92 -23.91
CA GLY A 277 -13.85 -12.20 -22.50
C GLY A 277 -13.19 -11.03 -21.78
N PHE A 278 -13.74 -10.68 -20.63
CA PHE A 278 -13.19 -9.71 -19.70
C PHE A 278 -12.84 -10.43 -18.39
N THR A 279 -11.57 -10.44 -18.01
CA THR A 279 -11.13 -11.17 -16.81
C THR A 279 -10.90 -10.21 -15.65
N ALA A 280 -11.70 -10.37 -14.61
CA ALA A 280 -11.67 -9.54 -13.41
C ALA A 280 -10.71 -10.14 -12.36
N PHE A 281 -9.80 -9.32 -11.85
CA PHE A 281 -8.82 -9.64 -10.81
C PHE A 281 -9.04 -8.70 -9.62
N PHE A 282 -9.93 -9.12 -8.72
CA PHE A 282 -10.31 -8.38 -7.50
C PHE A 282 -10.33 -9.33 -6.31
N ASP A 283 -10.45 -8.76 -5.10
CA ASP A 283 -10.67 -9.58 -3.90
C ASP A 283 -11.82 -10.58 -4.11
N ASN A 284 -11.64 -11.80 -3.62
CA ASN A 284 -12.57 -12.90 -3.85
C ASN A 284 -13.97 -12.63 -3.26
N GLU A 285 -14.04 -11.85 -2.19
CA GLU A 285 -15.28 -11.46 -1.50
C GLU A 285 -15.96 -10.26 -2.17
N LEU A 286 -15.30 -9.54 -3.09
CA LEU A 286 -15.93 -8.48 -3.86
C LEU A 286 -16.94 -9.09 -4.85
N LYS A 287 -18.22 -8.80 -4.64
CA LYS A 287 -19.31 -9.29 -5.49
C LYS A 287 -19.40 -8.47 -6.77
N LEU A 288 -19.30 -9.16 -7.89
CA LEU A 288 -19.45 -8.57 -9.22
C LEU A 288 -20.90 -8.75 -9.69
N HIS A 289 -21.54 -7.66 -10.12
CA HIS A 289 -22.92 -7.67 -10.60
C HIS A 289 -23.00 -7.24 -12.06
N ARG A 290 -23.50 -8.13 -12.94
CA ARG A 290 -23.66 -7.85 -14.37
C ARG A 290 -25.05 -7.29 -14.68
N THR A 291 -25.11 -6.21 -15.43
CA THR A 291 -26.36 -5.62 -15.95
C THR A 291 -26.21 -5.20 -17.41
N LYS A 292 -27.29 -4.70 -18.03
CA LYS A 292 -27.20 -3.92 -19.27
C LYS A 292 -26.62 -2.54 -18.95
N LEU A 293 -25.99 -1.92 -19.95
CA LEU A 293 -25.50 -0.54 -19.88
C LEU A 293 -26.67 0.46 -19.82
N GLU A 294 -27.71 0.19 -20.59
CA GLU A 294 -28.97 0.92 -20.52
C GLU A 294 -29.54 0.85 -19.09
N GLY A 295 -29.71 2.03 -18.47
CA GLY A 295 -30.21 2.15 -17.10
C GLY A 295 -29.18 1.83 -16.00
N ALA A 296 -27.91 1.57 -16.32
CA ALA A 296 -26.90 1.24 -15.32
C ALA A 296 -26.70 2.35 -14.27
N SER A 297 -26.73 3.63 -14.66
CA SER A 297 -26.60 4.74 -13.71
C SER A 297 -27.78 4.78 -12.73
N ALA A 298 -29.02 4.66 -13.23
CA ALA A 298 -30.21 4.59 -12.37
C ALA A 298 -30.21 3.34 -11.46
N PHE A 299 -29.68 2.22 -11.97
CA PHE A 299 -29.50 1.01 -11.18
C PHE A 299 -28.52 1.24 -10.03
N TYR A 300 -27.40 1.92 -10.28
CA TYR A 300 -26.42 2.26 -9.26
C TYR A 300 -27.03 3.12 -8.15
N ASP A 301 -27.68 4.22 -8.51
CA ASP A 301 -28.29 5.16 -7.55
C ASP A 301 -29.33 4.47 -6.65
N LYS A 302 -30.12 3.55 -7.23
CA LYS A 302 -31.15 2.80 -6.50
C LYS A 302 -30.57 1.74 -5.57
N HIS A 303 -29.47 1.10 -5.96
CA HIS A 303 -28.99 -0.12 -5.31
C HIS A 303 -27.70 0.05 -4.50
N LEU A 304 -27.06 1.23 -4.55
CA LEU A 304 -25.91 1.56 -3.72
C LEU A 304 -26.25 1.47 -2.23
N GLY A 305 -25.42 0.75 -1.48
CA GLY A 305 -25.61 0.53 -0.04
C GLY A 305 -26.48 -0.69 0.32
N THR A 306 -27.18 -1.28 -0.66
CA THR A 306 -28.04 -2.46 -0.46
C THR A 306 -27.49 -3.67 -1.22
N LEU A 307 -27.78 -3.78 -2.52
CA LEU A 307 -27.27 -4.84 -3.38
C LEU A 307 -25.81 -4.56 -3.77
N LEU A 308 -25.51 -3.32 -4.13
CA LEU A 308 -24.16 -2.88 -4.48
C LEU A 308 -23.44 -2.44 -3.22
N THR A 309 -22.75 -3.40 -2.61
CA THR A 309 -21.96 -3.21 -1.39
C THR A 309 -20.58 -3.85 -1.57
N PRO A 310 -19.53 -3.28 -0.95
CA PRO A 310 -19.48 -1.99 -0.22
C PRO A 310 -19.52 -0.76 -1.16
N PRO A 311 -19.77 0.48 -0.68
CA PRO A 311 -20.12 0.85 0.72
C PRO A 311 -21.52 0.35 1.12
N ASN A 312 -21.82 0.32 2.42
CA ASN A 312 -23.17 -0.01 2.92
C ASN A 312 -24.05 1.25 3.06
N SER A 313 -25.35 1.09 3.35
CA SER A 313 -26.30 2.21 3.45
C SER A 313 -25.91 3.34 4.42
N LYS A 314 -25.08 3.08 5.43
CA LYS A 314 -24.58 4.11 6.36
C LYS A 314 -23.35 4.84 5.84
N GLU A 315 -22.57 4.18 4.99
CA GLU A 315 -21.28 4.69 4.47
C GLU A 315 -21.45 5.37 3.11
N LYS A 316 -22.56 5.13 2.41
CA LYS A 316 -22.76 5.62 1.03
C LYS A 316 -22.84 7.14 0.91
N GLU A 317 -23.21 7.85 1.98
CA GLU A 317 -23.35 9.31 1.97
C GLU A 317 -21.99 10.00 1.97
N ASP A 318 -21.01 9.40 2.67
CA ASP A 318 -19.63 9.88 2.73
C ASP A 318 -18.76 9.33 1.59
N PHE A 319 -19.30 8.41 0.78
CA PHE A 319 -18.56 7.80 -0.31
C PHE A 319 -18.55 8.70 -1.55
N PRO A 320 -17.38 8.96 -2.19
CA PRO A 320 -17.31 9.86 -3.32
C PRO A 320 -18.13 9.37 -4.52
N LYS A 321 -18.57 10.33 -5.35
CA LYS A 321 -19.24 10.01 -6.61
C LYS A 321 -18.29 9.29 -7.55
N LEU A 322 -18.82 8.37 -8.36
CA LEU A 322 -18.04 7.74 -9.40
C LEU A 322 -17.89 8.67 -10.60
N VAL A 323 -16.67 8.79 -11.11
CA VAL A 323 -16.30 9.58 -12.28
C VAL A 323 -15.92 8.64 -13.43
N GLU A 324 -16.31 9.00 -14.65
CA GLU A 324 -16.09 8.20 -15.85
C GLU A 324 -14.68 8.38 -16.43
N HIS A 325 -14.03 7.26 -16.77
CA HIS A 325 -12.78 7.20 -17.50
C HIS A 325 -12.94 6.32 -18.74
N VAL A 326 -12.93 6.93 -19.93
CA VAL A 326 -13.15 6.23 -21.21
C VAL A 326 -11.82 5.82 -21.84
N PHE A 327 -11.73 4.56 -22.26
CA PHE A 327 -10.55 3.99 -22.91
C PHE A 327 -10.91 3.35 -24.26
N THR A 328 -10.02 3.51 -25.24
CA THR A 328 -10.06 2.75 -26.49
C THR A 328 -8.91 1.78 -26.50
N ILE A 329 -9.21 0.50 -26.36
CA ILE A 329 -8.27 -0.61 -26.26
C ILE A 329 -8.09 -1.23 -27.63
N LYS A 330 -6.84 -1.46 -28.02
CA LYS A 330 -6.48 -2.14 -29.28
C LYS A 330 -5.95 -3.55 -29.00
N ASP A 331 -5.04 -3.65 -28.04
CA ASP A 331 -4.35 -4.87 -27.65
C ASP A 331 -4.70 -5.30 -26.22
N LYS A 332 -4.24 -6.48 -25.83
CA LYS A 332 -4.43 -7.04 -24.49
C LYS A 332 -3.95 -6.07 -23.40
N THR A 333 -4.89 -5.51 -22.65
CA THR A 333 -4.64 -4.40 -21.70
C THR A 333 -5.33 -4.69 -20.37
N ASP A 334 -4.65 -4.37 -19.26
CA ASP A 334 -5.24 -4.37 -17.93
C ASP A 334 -5.69 -2.95 -17.59
N LEU A 335 -6.98 -2.79 -17.27
CA LEU A 335 -7.58 -1.55 -16.78
C LEU A 335 -7.66 -1.60 -15.26
N VAL A 336 -6.81 -0.82 -14.61
CA VAL A 336 -6.54 -0.87 -13.18
C VAL A 336 -7.28 0.26 -12.49
N ILE A 337 -7.97 -0.07 -11.40
CA ILE A 337 -8.52 0.89 -10.45
C ILE A 337 -7.59 0.86 -9.24
N SER A 338 -6.87 1.95 -8.99
CA SER A 338 -5.82 2.01 -7.97
C SER A 338 -6.36 1.63 -6.60
N GLY A 339 -5.68 0.69 -5.97
CA GLY A 339 -6.05 0.09 -4.70
C GLY A 339 -7.15 -0.97 -4.77
N LEU A 340 -7.94 -1.13 -5.84
CA LEU A 340 -9.04 -2.11 -5.87
C LEU A 340 -8.69 -3.40 -6.62
N GLY A 341 -8.08 -3.29 -7.79
CA GLY A 341 -7.81 -4.41 -8.69
C GLY A 341 -7.93 -3.99 -10.16
N TRP A 342 -8.07 -4.95 -11.07
CA TRP A 342 -8.14 -4.64 -12.50
C TRP A 342 -9.06 -5.57 -13.29
N ILE A 343 -9.49 -5.09 -14.46
CA ILE A 343 -10.15 -5.89 -15.48
C ILE A 343 -9.24 -5.97 -16.69
N ARG A 344 -8.97 -7.19 -17.12
CA ARG A 344 -8.26 -7.47 -18.36
C ARG A 344 -9.22 -7.45 -19.53
N VAL A 345 -8.87 -6.65 -20.54
CA VAL A 345 -9.49 -6.61 -21.86
C VAL A 345 -8.60 -7.38 -22.83
N THR A 346 -9.20 -8.32 -23.56
CA THR A 346 -8.44 -9.28 -24.40
C THR A 346 -8.26 -8.82 -25.84
N GLY A 347 -9.25 -8.15 -26.41
CA GLY A 347 -9.23 -7.65 -27.78
C GLY A 347 -9.61 -6.18 -27.88
N THR A 348 -9.86 -5.72 -29.11
CA THR A 348 -10.24 -4.33 -29.36
C THR A 348 -11.60 -4.02 -28.75
N ALA A 349 -11.69 -2.93 -27.99
CA ALA A 349 -12.92 -2.49 -27.35
C ALA A 349 -12.86 -1.00 -26.97
N LYS A 350 -14.00 -0.32 -27.01
CA LYS A 350 -14.21 0.93 -26.29
C LYS A 350 -14.93 0.62 -24.98
N VAL A 351 -14.37 1.08 -23.87
CA VAL A 351 -14.87 0.77 -22.53
C VAL A 351 -14.84 2.03 -21.67
N ALA A 352 -15.69 2.09 -20.65
CA ALA A 352 -15.61 3.10 -19.60
C ALA A 352 -15.42 2.42 -18.24
N VAL A 353 -14.52 2.97 -17.44
CA VAL A 353 -14.29 2.57 -16.07
C VAL A 353 -14.70 3.72 -15.18
N TRP A 354 -15.54 3.43 -14.20
CA TRP A 354 -16.05 4.38 -13.23
C TRP A 354 -15.42 4.08 -11.87
N ALA A 355 -14.73 5.05 -11.31
CA ALA A 355 -14.09 4.96 -9.99
C ALA A 355 -14.42 6.20 -9.16
N PRO A 356 -14.32 6.15 -7.82
CA PRO A 356 -14.60 7.29 -6.96
C PRO A 356 -13.71 8.48 -7.32
N GLU A 357 -14.26 9.68 -7.25
CA GLU A 357 -13.52 10.91 -7.49
C GLU A 357 -12.23 10.97 -6.66
N GLY A 358 -11.10 11.16 -7.34
CA GLY A 358 -9.76 11.16 -6.75
C GLY A 358 -9.03 9.81 -6.82
N VAL A 359 -9.73 8.69 -7.03
CA VAL A 359 -9.10 7.38 -7.29
C VAL A 359 -8.59 7.32 -8.72
N ALA A 360 -7.32 6.95 -8.90
CA ALA A 360 -6.73 6.83 -10.23
C ALA A 360 -7.23 5.57 -10.96
N VAL A 361 -7.52 5.73 -12.26
CA VAL A 361 -7.77 4.62 -13.19
C VAL A 361 -6.74 4.67 -14.31
N VAL A 362 -6.01 3.58 -14.48
CA VAL A 362 -4.89 3.52 -15.43
C VAL A 362 -5.00 2.32 -16.36
N ALA A 363 -4.67 2.53 -17.63
CA ALA A 363 -4.48 1.46 -18.59
C ALA A 363 -3.01 1.05 -18.59
N ARG A 364 -2.74 -0.25 -18.45
CA ARG A 364 -1.38 -0.79 -18.50
C ARG A 364 -1.30 -2.04 -19.34
N LYS A 365 -0.09 -2.34 -19.82
CA LYS A 365 0.22 -3.64 -20.44
C LYS A 365 -0.10 -4.76 -19.45
N ALA A 366 -0.75 -5.81 -19.95
CA ALA A 366 -1.20 -6.90 -19.10
C ALA A 366 -0.05 -7.58 -18.34
N ILE A 367 -0.23 -7.76 -17.02
CA ILE A 367 0.78 -8.40 -16.14
C ILE A 367 0.93 -9.91 -16.43
N ILE A 368 -0.14 -10.55 -16.92
CA ILE A 368 -0.25 -12.02 -17.08
C ILE A 368 -0.59 -12.41 -18.52
#